data_AF-X0SU09-F1
#
_entry.id   AF-X0SU09-F1
#
_cell.length_a   1.000
_cell.length_b   1.000
_cell.length_c   1.000
_cell.angle_alpha   90.00
_cell.angle_beta   90.00
_cell.angle_gamma   90.00
#
_symmetry.space_group_name_H-M   'P 1'
#
loop_
_entity.id
_entity.type
_entity.pdbx_description
1 polymer ?
#
loop_
_entity_poly.entity_id
_entity_poly.type
_entity_poly.pdbx_seq_one_letter_code
_entity_poly.pdbx_strand_id
1 'polypeptide(L)' 'MDARDNVAVVTANVKAGDAVELGDGSEVRASEAIARGGKVALTSIAAGDAVIRYGEEIGLATADIATGQHVHTHNLGGRE' A
#
# COMPACT_ATOMS: atom_id res chain seq x y z
N MET A 1 5.36 -7.62 -9.81
CA MET A 1 5.39 -6.23 -9.29
C MET A 1 6.15 -5.40 -10.30
N ASP A 2 5.65 -4.21 -10.62
CA ASP A 2 6.43 -3.21 -11.34
C ASP A 2 7.41 -2.55 -10.36
N ALA A 3 8.57 -2.11 -10.83
CA ALA A 3 9.59 -1.48 -9.98
C ALA A 3 9.14 -0.13 -9.39
N ARG A 4 8.09 0.47 -9.96
CA ARG A 4 7.48 1.71 -9.49
C ARG A 4 6.34 1.49 -8.49
N ASP A 5 5.93 0.25 -8.26
CA ASP A 5 4.86 -0.05 -7.32
C ASP A 5 5.25 0.43 -5.92
N ASN A 6 4.43 1.30 -5.33
CA ASN A 6 4.60 1.75 -3.94
C ASN A 6 3.50 1.22 -3.00
N VAL A 7 2.58 0.41 -3.54
CA VAL A 7 1.59 -0.36 -2.77
C VAL A 7 1.48 -1.80 -3.27
N ALA A 8 1.12 -2.72 -2.39
CA ALA A 8 0.76 -4.11 -2.72
C ALA A 8 -0.68 -4.41 -2.30
N VAL A 9 -1.35 -5.35 -3.00
CA VAL A 9 -2.65 -5.87 -2.58
C VAL A 9 -2.44 -7.08 -1.67
N VAL A 10 -3.00 -7.06 -0.47
CA VAL A 10 -2.92 -8.20 0.44
C VAL A 10 -3.89 -9.31 0.00
N THR A 11 -3.42 -10.54 -0.06
CA THR A 11 -4.21 -11.70 -0.54
C THR A 11 -4.91 -12.47 0.59
N ALA A 12 -4.62 -12.12 1.84
CA ALA A 12 -5.23 -12.62 3.07
C ALA A 12 -5.50 -11.46 4.04
N ASN A 13 -6.20 -11.74 5.14
CA ASN A 13 -6.33 -10.77 6.23
C ASN A 13 -5.00 -10.64 6.97
N VAL A 14 -4.56 -9.40 7.17
CA VAL A 14 -3.31 -9.03 7.82
C VAL A 14 -3.64 -8.32 9.12
N LYS A 15 -2.93 -8.65 10.20
CA LYS A 15 -3.02 -7.95 11.49
C LYS A 15 -1.90 -6.92 11.60
N ALA A 16 -2.08 -5.97 12.51
CA ALA A 16 -1.00 -5.07 12.89
C ALA A 16 0.21 -5.86 13.39
N GLY A 17 1.39 -5.55 12.85
CA GLY A 17 2.67 -6.22 13.15
C GLY A 17 2.98 -7.45 12.30
N ASP A 18 2.03 -7.96 11.51
CA ASP A 18 2.28 -9.08 10.60
C ASP A 18 3.25 -8.66 9.49
N ALA A 19 4.13 -9.58 9.09
CA ALA A 19 4.96 -9.44 7.91
C ALA A 19 4.13 -9.79 6.66
N VAL A 20 4.07 -8.86 5.70
CA VAL A 20 3.51 -9.07 4.38
C VAL A 20 4.65 -9.41 3.43
N GLU A 21 4.74 -10.68 3.04
CA GLU A 21 5.72 -11.15 2.07
C GLU A 21 5.35 -10.68 0.65
N LEU A 22 6.36 -10.18 -0.06
CA LEU A 22 6.26 -9.72 -1.44
C LEU A 22 6.81 -10.79 -2.40
N GLY A 23 6.39 -10.74 -3.66
CA GLY A 23 6.73 -11.77 -4.65
C GLY A 23 8.22 -11.87 -5.01
N ASP A 24 9.04 -10.88 -4.61
CA ASP A 24 10.49 -10.86 -4.77
C ASP A 24 11.24 -11.38 -3.53
N GLY A 25 10.52 -11.84 -2.51
CA GLY A 25 11.08 -12.34 -1.25
C GLY A 25 11.39 -11.26 -0.22
N SER A 26 11.09 -9.99 -0.49
CA SER A 26 11.12 -8.93 0.52
C SER A 26 9.84 -8.95 1.38
N GLU A 27 9.85 -8.25 2.51
CA GLU A 27 8.69 -8.14 3.39
C GLU A 27 8.45 -6.70 3.85
N VAL A 28 7.20 -6.38 4.14
CA VAL A 28 6.80 -5.13 4.79
C VAL A 28 5.93 -5.46 6.00
N ARG A 29 6.23 -4.85 7.15
CA ARG A 29 5.40 -5.01 8.35
C ARG A 29 4.19 -4.10 8.29
N ALA A 30 3.00 -4.66 8.43
CA ALA A 30 1.78 -3.88 8.49
C ALA A 30 1.69 -3.10 9.81
N SER A 31 1.37 -1.81 9.77
CA SER A 31 1.18 -0.99 10.98
C SER A 31 -0.21 -1.14 11.58
N GLU A 32 -1.17 -1.63 10.81
CA GLU A 32 -2.57 -1.80 11.19
C GLU A 32 -3.18 -3.06 10.57
N ALA A 33 -4.42 -3.38 10.92
CA ALA A 33 -5.13 -4.49 10.31
C ALA A 33 -5.59 -4.13 8.89
N ILE A 34 -5.31 -5.00 7.92
CA ILE A 34 -5.66 -4.82 6.52
C ILE A 34 -6.48 -6.03 6.07
N ALA A 35 -7.71 -5.79 5.62
CA ALA A 35 -8.56 -6.85 5.11
C ALA A 35 -8.04 -7.37 3.77
N ARG A 36 -8.31 -8.65 3.48
CA ARG A 36 -8.02 -9.24 2.16
C ARG A 36 -8.53 -8.35 1.03
N GLY A 37 -7.67 -8.07 0.05
CA GLY A 37 -7.94 -7.19 -1.07
C GLY A 37 -7.64 -5.70 -0.80
N GLY A 38 -7.31 -5.35 0.44
CA GLY A 38 -6.78 -4.03 0.80
C GLY A 38 -5.38 -3.78 0.26
N LYS A 39 -4.94 -2.52 0.28
CA LYS A 39 -3.62 -2.11 -0.20
C LYS A 39 -2.71 -1.79 0.99
N VAL A 40 -1.48 -2.30 0.99
CA VAL A 40 -0.44 -1.93 1.98
C VAL A 40 0.63 -1.08 1.31
N ALA A 41 1.05 0.00 1.95
CA ALA A 41 2.15 0.84 1.46
C ALA A 41 3.50 0.12 1.62
N LEU A 42 4.32 0.12 0.56
CA LEU A 42 5.63 -0.55 0.52
C LEU A 42 6.78 0.39 0.88
N THR A 43 6.52 1.68 0.75
CA THR A 43 7.41 2.78 1.10
C THR A 43 6.56 3.91 1.68
N SER A 44 7.19 4.93 2.25
CA SER A 44 6.49 6.14 2.62
C SER A 44 6.09 6.92 1.36
N ILE A 45 4.85 7.42 1.32
CA ILE A 45 4.26 8.19 0.23
C ILE A 45 3.79 9.52 0.82
N ALA A 46 4.32 10.65 0.35
CA ALA A 46 3.93 11.94 0.89
C ALA A 46 2.56 12.37 0.37
N ALA A 47 1.85 13.23 1.10
CA ALA A 47 0.62 13.83 0.61
C ALA A 47 0.85 14.54 -0.74
N GLY A 48 0.01 14.23 -1.72
CA GLY A 48 0.11 14.73 -3.10
C GLY A 48 0.94 13.84 -4.04
N ASP A 49 1.69 12.86 -3.53
CA ASP A 49 2.45 11.93 -4.36
C ASP A 49 1.54 10.87 -5.01
N ALA A 50 1.98 10.36 -6.15
CA ALA A 50 1.32 9.29 -6.88
C ALA A 50 1.34 7.97 -6.10
N VAL A 51 0.19 7.32 -6.02
CA VAL A 51 0.07 5.92 -5.58
C VAL A 51 0.06 5.04 -6.82
N ILE A 52 1.04 4.16 -6.93
CA ILE A 52 1.32 3.34 -8.11
C ILE A 52 1.09 1.88 -7.76
N ARG A 53 0.22 1.23 -8.54
CA ARG A 53 -0.10 -0.19 -8.43
C ARG A 53 -0.07 -0.83 -9.80
N TYR A 54 0.66 -1.93 -9.95
CA TYR A 54 0.88 -2.61 -11.22
C TYR A 54 1.44 -1.70 -12.32
N GLY A 55 2.30 -0.76 -11.92
CA GLY A 55 2.95 0.20 -12.83
C GLY A 55 2.05 1.35 -13.31
N GLU A 56 0.81 1.44 -12.79
CA GLU A 56 -0.16 2.49 -13.12
C GLU A 56 -0.46 3.36 -11.90
N GLU A 57 -0.54 4.67 -12.12
CA GLU A 57 -1.02 5.61 -11.10
C GLU A 57 -2.52 5.39 -10.88
N ILE A 58 -2.89 5.03 -9.65
CA ILE A 58 -4.29 4.81 -9.26
C ILE A 58 -4.89 6.01 -8.50
N GLY A 59 -4.11 7.07 -8.32
CA GLY A 59 -4.51 8.29 -7.63
C GLY A 59 -3.34 8.94 -6.89
N LEU A 60 -3.67 9.96 -6.12
CA LEU A 60 -2.72 10.71 -5.29
C LEU A 60 -3.02 10.47 -3.81
N ALA A 61 -1.98 10.42 -2.99
CA ALA A 61 -2.15 10.36 -1.54
C ALA A 61 -2.79 11.66 -1.03
N THR A 62 -3.84 11.57 -0.24
CA THR A 62 -4.51 12.77 0.36
C THR A 62 -3.91 13.17 1.70
N ALA A 63 -3.07 12.33 2.27
CA ALA A 63 -2.29 12.53 3.48
C ALA A 63 -0.98 11.74 3.38
N ASP A 64 -0.02 12.01 4.26
CA ASP A 64 1.19 11.20 4.34
C ASP A 64 0.84 9.76 4.71
N ILE A 65 1.39 8.80 3.97
CA ILE A 65 1.22 7.37 4.16
C ILE A 65 2.58 6.77 4.51
N ALA A 66 2.73 6.27 5.73
CA ALA A 66 3.93 5.56 6.14
C ALA A 66 3.99 4.14 5.54
N THR A 67 5.20 3.61 5.41
CA THR A 67 5.41 2.20 5.03
C THR A 67 4.62 1.27 5.97
N GLY A 68 3.91 0.30 5.40
CA GLY A 68 3.09 -0.65 6.15
C GLY A 68 1.67 -0.20 6.46
N GLN A 69 1.31 1.05 6.16
CA GLN A 69 -0.06 1.56 6.38
C GLN A 69 -1.04 1.05 5.33
N HIS A 70 -2.32 1.04 5.71
CA HIS A 70 -3.42 0.71 4.83
C HIS A 70 -3.70 1.86 3.87
N VAL A 71 -3.65 1.62 2.56
CA VAL A 71 -4.02 2.60 1.52
C VAL A 71 -5.45 2.35 1.05
N HIS A 72 -6.33 3.31 1.27
CA HIS A 72 -7.75 3.23 0.91
C HIS A 72 -8.37 4.62 0.73
N THR A 73 -9.68 4.70 0.54
CA THR A 73 -10.44 5.94 0.29
C THR A 73 -10.22 7.07 1.29
N HIS A 74 -9.71 6.80 2.50
CA HIS A 74 -9.44 7.83 3.50
C HIS A 74 -8.10 8.57 3.27
N ASN A 75 -7.13 7.94 2.61
CA ASN A 75 -5.80 8.49 2.34
C ASN A 75 -5.39 8.43 0.85
N LEU A 76 -6.31 7.99 -0.03
CA LEU A 76 -6.14 7.94 -1.48
C LEU A 76 -7.27 8.74 -2.15
N GLY A 77 -6.89 9.70 -2.99
CA GLY A 77 -7.80 10.49 -3.82
C GLY A 77 -7.62 10.16 -5.30
N GLY A 78 -8.70 9.79 -5.97
CA GLY A 78 -8.67 9.35 -7.37
C GLY A 78 -9.81 8.39 -7.68
N ARG A 79 -9.90 7.93 -8.94
CA ARG A 79 -10.81 6.84 -9.32
C ARG A 79 -10.13 5.51 -8.97
N GLU A 80 -10.72 4.75 -8.04
CA GLU A 80 -10.31 3.37 -7.72
C GLU A 80 -10.65 2.36 -8.84
#